data_AF-A0A383BT92-F1
#
_entry.id   AF-A0A383BT92-F1
#
_cell.length_a   1.000
_cell.length_b   1.000
_cell.length_c   1.000
_cell.angle_alpha   90.00
_cell.angle_beta   90.00
_cell.angle_gamma   90.00
#
_symmetry.space_group_name_H-M   'P 1'
#
loop_
_entity.id
_entity.type
_entity.pdbx_description
1 polymer ?
#
loop_
_entity_poly.entity_id
_entity_poly.type
_entity_poly.pdbx_seq_one_letter_code
_entity_poly.pdbx_strand_id
1 'polypeptide(L)'
;AAGALAMGGAGNFAAGPRGKPTGKQIGLPKDIPCVVAVAGTTKDRATVSFSSKGPCYWENVAFFSDYPKKKPLSKPDVTAFPTGYPMWTYPPNRQTKARGWSEISAEDGASLVVGPGGNSFSGPHGVGVAALVFSVNPEMNAWEVKELLERTAVDLGPKGVDTQYGAGLLDALAAVREAKKN
;
A
#
# COMPACT_ATOMS: atom_id res chain seq x y z
N ALA A 1 15.99 3.65 19.15
CA ALA A 1 14.54 3.88 19.26
C ALA A 1 13.98 3.76 17.85
N ALA A 2 13.13 2.78 17.59
CA ALA A 2 12.47 2.65 16.29
C ALA A 2 11.67 3.94 16.03
N GLY A 3 12.07 4.72 15.03
CA GLY A 3 11.30 5.89 14.59
C GLY A 3 9.91 5.48 14.09
N ALA A 4 9.04 6.45 13.83
CA ALA A 4 7.73 6.17 13.24
C ALA A 4 7.87 5.76 11.76
N LEU A 5 7.35 4.59 11.38
CA LEU A 5 7.20 4.20 9.97
C LEU A 5 5.92 4.83 9.39
N ALA A 6 6.08 5.77 8.46
CA ALA A 6 4.97 6.36 7.73
C ALA A 6 4.61 5.49 6.51
N MET A 7 3.35 5.05 6.42
CA MET A 7 2.86 4.21 5.33
C MET A 7 1.41 4.54 4.98
N GLY A 8 1.06 4.47 3.69
CA GLY A 8 -0.31 4.65 3.22
C GLY A 8 -0.56 4.11 1.82
N GLY A 9 -1.84 3.95 1.46
CA GLY A 9 -2.24 3.43 0.16
C GLY A 9 -1.95 4.39 -0.99
N ALA A 10 -1.31 3.94 -2.06
CA ALA A 10 -0.76 4.75 -3.18
C ALA A 10 -1.74 5.76 -3.83
N GLY A 11 -3.05 5.56 -3.67
CA GLY A 11 -4.10 6.43 -4.21
C GLY A 11 -4.94 5.71 -5.26
N ASN A 12 -6.11 6.28 -5.58
CA ASN A 12 -7.08 5.67 -6.50
C ASN A 12 -7.26 6.53 -7.75
N PHE A 13 -6.15 7.00 -8.33
CA PHE A 13 -6.15 8.05 -9.35
C PHE A 13 -5.63 7.58 -10.72
N ALA A 14 -5.46 6.27 -10.95
CA ALA A 14 -5.03 5.78 -12.27
C ALA A 14 -6.13 5.84 -13.34
N ALA A 15 -7.39 5.78 -12.92
CA ALA A 15 -8.55 5.81 -13.82
C ALA A 15 -9.77 6.43 -13.13
N GLY A 16 -10.85 6.59 -13.91
CA GLY A 16 -12.14 7.09 -13.44
C GLY A 16 -12.25 8.62 -13.39
N PRO A 17 -13.34 9.17 -12.82
CA PRO A 17 -13.65 10.60 -12.89
C PRO A 17 -12.62 11.52 -12.22
N ARG A 18 -11.82 10.97 -11.28
CA ARG A 18 -10.74 11.69 -10.59
C ARG A 18 -9.35 11.30 -11.11
N GLY A 19 -9.28 10.56 -12.21
CA GLY A 19 -8.04 10.10 -12.80
C GLY A 19 -7.03 11.24 -13.00
N LYS A 20 -5.76 10.94 -12.75
CA LYS A 20 -4.65 11.87 -12.91
C LYS A 20 -3.66 11.32 -13.95
N PRO A 21 -2.95 12.19 -14.68
CA PRO A 21 -1.89 11.75 -15.56
C PRO A 21 -0.79 11.03 -14.76
N THR A 22 -0.10 10.10 -15.43
CA THR A 22 1.10 9.43 -14.89
C THR A 22 2.08 10.45 -14.32
N GLY A 23 2.67 10.13 -13.16
CA GLY A 23 3.53 11.07 -12.44
C GLY A 23 2.82 12.05 -11.51
N LYS A 24 1.47 12.02 -11.46
CA LYS A 24 0.65 12.80 -10.51
C LYS A 24 -0.40 11.96 -9.77
N GLN A 25 -0.34 10.64 -9.91
CA GLN A 25 -1.36 9.73 -9.34
C GLN A 25 -1.07 9.37 -7.89
N ILE A 26 0.20 9.23 -7.53
CA ILE A 26 0.64 9.09 -6.14
C ILE A 26 0.99 10.49 -5.67
N GLY A 27 0.30 10.97 -4.65
CA GLY A 27 0.49 12.31 -4.10
C GLY A 27 0.80 12.28 -2.61
N LEU A 28 1.17 13.46 -2.10
CA LEU A 28 1.51 13.69 -0.70
C LEU A 28 0.53 13.00 0.28
N PRO A 29 1.05 12.42 1.38
CA PRO A 29 2.47 12.30 1.72
C PRO A 29 3.17 11.09 1.06
N LYS A 30 2.51 10.33 0.18
CA LYS A 30 2.97 8.98 -0.24
C LYS A 30 3.99 8.99 -1.38
N ASP A 31 4.08 10.11 -2.08
CA ASP A 31 5.14 10.35 -3.05
C ASP A 31 6.49 10.67 -2.37
N ILE A 32 6.50 11.01 -1.07
CA ILE A 32 7.73 11.31 -0.31
C ILE A 32 8.62 10.06 -0.24
N PRO A 33 9.94 10.16 -0.49
CA PRO A 33 10.84 8.99 -0.53
C PRO A 33 10.80 8.11 0.73
N CYS A 34 10.69 8.72 1.91
CA CYS A 34 10.66 8.03 3.20
C CYS A 34 9.27 7.53 3.64
N VAL A 35 8.20 7.79 2.87
CA VAL A 35 6.84 7.31 3.17
C VAL A 35 6.51 6.13 2.27
N VAL A 36 6.14 5.00 2.85
CA VAL A 36 5.81 3.79 2.09
C VAL A 36 4.43 3.93 1.43
N ALA A 37 4.39 3.84 0.11
CA ALA A 37 3.18 3.83 -0.71
C ALA A 37 2.82 2.39 -1.08
N VAL A 38 1.58 1.98 -0.78
CA VAL A 38 1.10 0.61 -1.02
C VAL A 38 0.06 0.60 -2.15
N ALA A 39 0.37 -0.04 -3.27
CA ALA A 39 -0.57 -0.23 -4.39
C ALA A 39 -1.58 -1.34 -4.16
N GLY A 40 -2.53 -1.45 -5.08
CA GLY A 40 -3.60 -2.45 -5.08
C GLY A 40 -3.46 -3.46 -6.21
N THR A 41 -3.53 -4.74 -5.85
CA THR A 41 -3.66 -5.86 -6.81
C THR A 41 -4.88 -6.72 -6.48
N THR A 42 -5.40 -7.43 -7.48
CA THR A 42 -6.48 -8.40 -7.29
C THR A 42 -5.96 -9.71 -6.66
N LYS A 43 -6.86 -10.60 -6.24
CA LYS A 43 -6.49 -11.91 -5.66
C LYS A 43 -5.69 -12.79 -6.62
N ASP A 44 -5.97 -12.68 -7.92
CA ASP A 44 -5.25 -13.31 -9.02
C ASP A 44 -3.97 -12.56 -9.43
N ARG A 45 -3.54 -11.57 -8.63
CA ARG A 45 -2.32 -10.78 -8.82
C ARG A 45 -2.35 -9.93 -10.10
N ALA A 46 -3.54 -9.61 -10.58
CA ALA A 46 -3.75 -8.71 -11.71
C ALA A 46 -3.82 -7.25 -11.25
N THR A 47 -3.73 -6.37 -12.23
CA THR A 47 -3.74 -4.92 -12.02
C THR A 47 -5.13 -4.46 -11.60
N VAL A 48 -5.24 -3.58 -10.61
CA VAL A 48 -6.52 -2.92 -10.29
C VAL A 48 -6.57 -1.56 -10.99
N SER A 49 -7.61 -1.32 -11.79
CA SER A 49 -7.69 -0.18 -12.71
C SER A 49 -7.55 1.20 -12.04
N PHE A 50 -8.04 1.34 -10.80
CA PHE A 50 -7.94 2.60 -10.06
C PHE A 50 -6.56 2.81 -9.40
N SER A 51 -5.75 1.76 -9.23
CA SER A 51 -4.54 1.82 -8.40
C SER A 51 -3.53 2.78 -9.01
N SER A 52 -3.25 3.87 -8.29
CA SER A 52 -2.28 4.89 -8.69
C SER A 52 -0.91 4.28 -8.96
N LYS A 53 -0.24 4.81 -9.99
CA LYS A 53 1.09 4.42 -10.45
C LYS A 53 2.05 5.59 -10.36
N GLY A 54 3.33 5.30 -10.16
CA GLY A 54 4.39 6.28 -10.26
C GLY A 54 4.76 6.64 -11.71
N PRO A 55 5.97 7.17 -11.93
CA PRO A 55 6.97 7.49 -10.91
C PRO A 55 6.61 8.76 -10.12
N CYS A 56 7.42 9.14 -9.15
CA CYS A 56 7.31 10.40 -8.39
C CYS A 56 8.56 11.27 -8.59
N TYR A 57 8.45 12.58 -8.34
CA TYR A 57 9.51 13.55 -8.63
C TYR A 57 9.74 14.47 -7.44
N TRP A 58 11.00 14.73 -7.10
CA TRP A 58 11.42 15.60 -5.99
C TRP A 58 12.56 16.56 -6.39
N GLU A 59 12.59 16.95 -7.66
CA GLU A 59 13.56 17.91 -8.20
C GLU A 59 13.52 19.23 -7.42
N ASN A 60 14.70 19.75 -7.05
CA ASN A 60 14.87 21.00 -6.30
C ASN A 60 14.22 21.01 -4.89
N VAL A 61 13.93 19.85 -4.31
CA VAL A 61 13.50 19.75 -2.91
C VAL A 61 14.68 19.35 -2.02
N ALA A 62 14.96 20.13 -0.99
CA ALA A 62 16.03 19.84 -0.03
C ALA A 62 15.90 18.42 0.54
N PHE A 63 17.03 17.71 0.66
CA PHE A 63 17.14 16.31 1.13
C PHE A 63 16.51 15.23 0.23
N PHE A 64 15.77 15.61 -0.83
CA PHE A 64 15.10 14.66 -1.72
C PHE A 64 15.39 14.92 -3.22
N SER A 65 16.34 15.80 -3.54
CA SER A 65 16.67 16.20 -4.90
C SER A 65 17.27 15.10 -5.79
N ASP A 66 17.57 13.93 -5.23
CA ASP A 66 18.09 12.75 -5.94
C ASP A 66 17.08 12.11 -6.90
N TYR A 67 15.83 12.60 -6.91
CA TYR A 67 14.75 12.13 -7.79
C TYR A 67 14.28 13.18 -8.81
N PRO A 68 15.17 13.66 -9.70
CA PRO A 68 14.79 14.58 -10.78
C PRO A 68 13.99 13.86 -11.86
N LYS A 69 13.39 14.61 -12.81
CA LYS A 69 12.65 14.01 -13.95
C LYS A 69 13.44 12.98 -14.76
N LYS A 70 14.77 13.14 -14.85
CA LYS A 70 15.67 12.22 -15.56
C LYS A 70 15.94 10.91 -14.82
N LYS A 71 15.76 10.89 -13.50
CA LYS A 71 15.97 9.73 -12.63
C LYS A 71 14.90 9.74 -11.54
N PRO A 72 13.63 9.50 -11.90
CA PRO A 72 12.54 9.73 -10.97
C PRO A 72 12.48 8.61 -9.92
N LEU A 73 11.79 8.88 -8.82
CA LEU A 73 11.58 7.90 -7.76
C LEU A 73 10.59 6.83 -8.25
N SER A 74 10.96 5.56 -8.18
CA SER A 74 9.98 4.49 -8.37
C SER A 74 9.02 4.46 -7.19
N LYS A 75 7.73 4.54 -7.49
CA LYS A 75 6.61 4.38 -6.55
C LYS A 75 5.50 3.63 -7.30
N PRO A 76 4.64 2.85 -6.64
CA PRO A 76 4.61 2.55 -5.20
C PRO A 76 5.85 1.78 -4.72
N ASP A 77 6.03 1.64 -3.41
CA ASP A 77 7.15 0.84 -2.86
C ASP A 77 6.79 -0.65 -2.85
N VAL A 78 5.55 -0.97 -2.48
CA VAL A 78 5.03 -2.35 -2.38
C VAL A 78 3.55 -2.42 -2.78
N THR A 79 3.00 -3.62 -2.87
CA THR A 79 1.61 -3.90 -3.24
C THR A 79 0.91 -4.75 -2.18
N ALA A 80 -0.39 -4.50 -1.98
CA ALA A 80 -1.28 -5.31 -1.16
C ALA A 80 -2.67 -5.44 -1.81
N PHE A 81 -3.56 -6.18 -1.15
CA PHE A 81 -4.94 -6.31 -1.61
C PHE A 81 -5.77 -5.07 -1.19
N PRO A 82 -6.42 -4.37 -2.13
CA PRO A 82 -7.21 -3.18 -1.82
C PRO A 82 -8.68 -3.49 -1.50
N THR A 83 -9.10 -4.76 -1.61
CA THR A 83 -10.48 -5.23 -1.45
C THR A 83 -10.53 -6.76 -1.32
N GLY A 84 -11.72 -7.32 -1.16
CA GLY A 84 -11.96 -8.77 -1.20
C GLY A 84 -11.88 -9.49 0.14
N TYR A 85 -11.66 -8.75 1.23
CA TYR A 85 -11.68 -9.26 2.60
C TYR A 85 -12.83 -8.63 3.42
N PRO A 86 -13.34 -9.35 4.44
CA PRO A 86 -14.33 -8.83 5.37
C PRO A 86 -13.81 -7.61 6.13
N MET A 87 -14.63 -6.59 6.27
CA MET A 87 -14.33 -5.40 7.09
C MET A 87 -15.55 -4.93 7.86
N TRP A 88 -15.32 -4.50 9.10
CA TRP A 88 -16.34 -3.86 9.91
C TRP A 88 -16.61 -2.43 9.45
N THR A 89 -17.88 -2.07 9.42
CA THR A 89 -18.36 -0.72 9.13
C THR A 89 -19.25 -0.23 10.25
N TYR A 90 -19.05 1.02 10.68
CA TYR A 90 -19.83 1.70 11.70
C TYR A 90 -20.22 3.10 11.22
N PRO A 91 -21.49 3.53 11.32
CA PRO A 91 -22.67 2.74 11.70
C PRO A 91 -22.97 1.60 10.70
N PRO A 92 -23.92 0.68 10.96
CA PRO A 92 -24.25 -0.39 10.03
C PRO A 92 -24.67 0.24 8.70
N ASN A 93 -24.09 -0.27 7.62
CA ASN A 93 -24.10 0.47 6.38
C ASN A 93 -25.49 0.42 5.71
N ARG A 94 -26.33 1.44 5.87
CA ARG A 94 -27.54 1.66 5.04
C ARG A 94 -27.23 1.69 3.53
N GLN A 95 -25.97 1.90 3.13
CA GLN A 95 -25.49 1.97 1.74
C GLN A 95 -24.89 0.64 1.22
N THR A 96 -24.90 -0.48 1.97
CA THR A 96 -24.39 -1.79 1.46
C THR A 96 -25.04 -2.17 0.14
N LYS A 97 -26.38 -2.11 0.08
CA LYS A 97 -27.12 -2.38 -1.16
C LYS A 97 -26.83 -1.36 -2.27
N ALA A 98 -26.81 -0.06 -1.93
CA ALA A 98 -26.59 1.01 -2.92
C ALA A 98 -25.20 0.95 -3.57
N ARG A 99 -24.21 0.37 -2.86
CA ARG A 99 -22.84 0.19 -3.36
C ARG A 99 -22.54 -1.23 -3.86
N GLY A 100 -23.51 -2.13 -3.81
CA GLY A 100 -23.35 -3.53 -4.20
C GLY A 100 -22.41 -4.32 -3.29
N TRP A 101 -22.24 -3.93 -2.03
CA TRP A 101 -21.43 -4.65 -1.06
C TRP A 101 -22.24 -5.79 -0.43
N SER A 102 -21.57 -6.91 -0.17
CA SER A 102 -22.15 -8.09 0.48
C SER A 102 -22.00 -7.97 1.98
N GLU A 103 -23.11 -8.02 2.72
CA GLU A 103 -23.09 -8.12 4.19
C GLU A 103 -22.92 -9.59 4.60
N ILE A 104 -21.98 -9.86 5.50
CA ILE A 104 -21.72 -11.19 6.07
C ILE A 104 -22.52 -11.37 7.36
N SER A 105 -22.42 -10.39 8.26
CA SER A 105 -23.09 -10.37 9.56
C SER A 105 -23.30 -8.93 10.03
N ALA A 106 -24.20 -8.76 10.99
CA ALA A 106 -24.44 -7.48 11.65
C ALA A 106 -24.48 -7.69 13.17
N GLU A 107 -23.99 -6.70 13.89
CA GLU A 107 -24.04 -6.58 15.35
C GLU A 107 -24.62 -5.21 15.71
N ASP A 108 -24.92 -4.98 16.99
CA ASP A 108 -25.49 -3.71 17.46
C ASP A 108 -24.59 -2.53 17.08
N GLY A 109 -24.99 -1.81 16.04
CA GLY A 109 -24.29 -0.63 15.53
C GLY A 109 -23.22 -0.89 14.45
N ALA A 110 -22.95 -2.13 14.05
CA ALA A 110 -21.93 -2.40 13.01
C ALA A 110 -22.34 -3.52 12.04
N SER A 111 -21.82 -3.45 10.81
CA SER A 111 -21.95 -4.53 9.81
C SER A 111 -20.58 -5.01 9.35
N LEU A 112 -20.38 -6.32 9.29
CA LEU A 112 -19.25 -6.95 8.64
C LEU A 112 -19.59 -7.14 7.16
N VAL A 113 -18.80 -6.55 6.27
CA VAL A 113 -19.10 -6.50 4.83
C VAL A 113 -17.88 -6.85 3.97
N VAL A 114 -18.14 -7.34 2.75
CA VAL A 114 -17.16 -7.51 1.67
C VAL A 114 -17.61 -6.68 0.48
N GLY A 115 -16.70 -5.92 -0.12
CA GLY A 115 -17.01 -5.07 -1.27
C GLY A 115 -16.36 -3.68 -1.24
N PRO A 116 -16.12 -3.02 -0.09
CA PRO A 116 -15.36 -1.78 -0.10
C PRO A 116 -13.97 -2.01 -0.73
N GLY A 117 -13.52 -1.07 -1.55
CA GLY A 117 -12.30 -1.22 -2.30
C GLY A 117 -11.56 0.09 -2.55
N GLY A 118 -10.24 0.03 -2.50
CA GLY A 118 -9.36 1.17 -2.69
C GLY A 118 -8.00 0.95 -2.05
N ASN A 119 -6.97 1.65 -2.54
CA ASN A 119 -5.64 1.58 -1.94
C ASN A 119 -5.64 2.07 -0.48
N SER A 120 -6.64 2.85 -0.07
CA SER A 120 -6.90 3.15 1.35
C SER A 120 -6.96 1.90 2.25
N PHE A 121 -7.29 0.74 1.69
CA PHE A 121 -7.26 -0.55 2.39
C PHE A 121 -5.97 -1.36 2.15
N SER A 122 -5.25 -1.12 1.04
CA SER A 122 -3.88 -1.62 0.86
C SER A 122 -2.89 -1.03 1.88
N GLY A 123 -3.02 0.26 2.21
CA GLY A 123 -2.21 0.94 3.21
C GLY A 123 -2.19 0.23 4.58
N PRO A 124 -3.33 0.02 5.25
CA PRO A 124 -3.38 -0.69 6.52
C PRO A 124 -2.97 -2.17 6.42
N HIS A 125 -3.12 -2.83 5.26
CA HIS A 125 -2.51 -4.15 5.05
C HIS A 125 -0.99 -4.09 5.23
N GLY A 126 -0.33 -3.15 4.56
CA GLY A 126 1.11 -2.96 4.74
C GLY A 126 1.51 -2.58 6.16
N VAL A 127 0.75 -1.71 6.82
CA VAL A 127 0.98 -1.35 8.23
C VAL A 127 0.88 -2.58 9.14
N GLY A 128 -0.08 -3.47 8.89
CA GLY A 128 -0.22 -4.72 9.64
C GLY A 128 1.01 -5.62 9.48
N VAL A 129 1.54 -5.78 8.26
CA VAL A 129 2.78 -6.54 8.04
C VAL A 129 3.98 -5.90 8.73
N ALA A 130 4.12 -4.57 8.65
CA ALA A 130 5.17 -3.85 9.37
C ALA A 130 5.07 -4.03 10.89
N ALA A 131 3.85 -4.00 11.44
CA ALA A 131 3.60 -4.22 12.87
C ALA A 131 4.00 -5.65 13.30
N LEU A 132 3.78 -6.67 12.47
CA LEU A 132 4.26 -8.03 12.71
C LEU A 132 5.79 -8.11 12.69
N VAL A 133 6.46 -7.37 11.80
CA VAL A 133 7.92 -7.27 11.79
C VAL A 133 8.43 -6.63 13.09
N PHE A 134 7.86 -5.50 13.51
CA PHE A 134 8.24 -4.85 14.76
C PHE A 134 7.94 -5.70 16.00
N SER A 135 6.91 -6.55 15.98
CA SER A 135 6.58 -7.39 17.13
C SER A 135 7.63 -8.47 17.40
N VAL A 136 8.33 -8.94 16.36
CA VAL A 136 9.43 -9.92 16.49
C VAL A 136 10.80 -9.27 16.58
N ASN A 137 10.93 -8.02 16.13
CA ASN A 137 12.18 -7.25 16.21
C ASN A 137 11.92 -5.75 16.42
N PRO A 138 11.67 -5.31 17.67
CA PRO A 138 11.31 -3.94 17.99
C PRO A 138 12.47 -2.93 17.88
N GLU A 139 13.69 -3.40 17.63
CA GLU A 139 14.88 -2.54 17.48
C GLU A 139 15.12 -2.08 16.06
N MET A 140 14.45 -2.68 15.06
CA MET A 140 14.56 -2.26 13.67
C MET A 140 14.11 -0.82 13.51
N ASN A 141 14.82 -0.07 12.68
CA ASN A 141 14.43 1.27 12.29
C ASN A 141 13.45 1.24 11.12
N ALA A 142 12.70 2.33 10.94
CA ALA A 142 11.66 2.42 9.91
C ALA A 142 12.18 2.16 8.48
N TRP A 143 13.40 2.62 8.14
CA TRP A 143 13.98 2.38 6.83
C TRP A 143 14.38 0.91 6.63
N GLU A 144 14.88 0.23 7.67
CA GLU A 144 15.21 -1.20 7.62
C GLU A 144 13.95 -2.04 7.42
N VAL A 145 12.84 -1.67 8.08
CA VAL A 145 11.55 -2.33 7.85
C VAL A 145 11.05 -2.08 6.43
N LYS A 146 11.15 -0.84 5.91
CA LYS A 146 10.80 -0.57 4.51
C LYS A 146 11.59 -1.47 3.55
N GLU A 147 12.91 -1.50 3.67
CA GLU A 147 13.79 -2.31 2.81
C GLU A 147 13.51 -3.80 2.94
N LEU A 148 13.21 -4.28 4.16
CA LEU A 148 12.81 -5.66 4.40
C LEU A 148 11.50 -6.00 3.68
N LEU A 149 10.49 -5.14 3.78
CA LEU A 149 9.20 -5.34 3.10
C LEU A 149 9.34 -5.34 1.58
N GLU A 150 10.21 -4.49 1.02
CA GLU A 150 10.51 -4.46 -0.40
C GLU A 150 11.25 -5.72 -0.86
N ARG A 151 12.32 -6.11 -0.15
CA ARG A 151 13.15 -7.28 -0.50
C ARG A 151 12.39 -8.62 -0.39
N THR A 152 11.48 -8.72 0.57
CA THR A 152 10.72 -9.96 0.81
C THR A 152 9.43 -10.04 0.02
N ALA A 153 9.05 -8.97 -0.69
CA ALA A 153 7.88 -8.96 -1.55
C ALA A 153 8.01 -9.98 -2.69
N VAL A 154 6.88 -10.56 -3.07
CA VAL A 154 6.76 -11.40 -4.26
C VAL A 154 6.61 -10.49 -5.47
N ASP A 155 7.65 -10.43 -6.29
CA ASP A 155 7.70 -9.66 -7.52
C ASP A 155 6.48 -9.93 -8.42
N LEU A 156 5.89 -8.86 -8.95
CA LEU A 156 4.71 -8.89 -9.82
C LEU A 156 4.98 -8.06 -11.06
N GLY A 157 4.53 -8.54 -12.23
CA GLY A 157 4.72 -7.82 -13.49
C GLY A 157 6.10 -8.09 -14.11
N PRO A 158 6.73 -7.09 -14.77
CA PRO A 158 8.11 -7.20 -15.24
C PRO A 158 9.07 -7.46 -14.07
N LYS A 159 10.12 -8.24 -14.30
CA LYS A 159 11.10 -8.56 -13.26
C LYS A 159 11.73 -7.28 -12.67
N GLY A 160 11.67 -7.16 -11.34
CA GLY A 160 12.27 -6.08 -10.56
C GLY A 160 11.30 -4.93 -10.24
N VAL A 161 11.81 -3.94 -9.51
CA VAL A 161 10.98 -2.81 -9.05
C VAL A 161 10.42 -2.01 -10.24
N ASP A 162 9.10 -1.78 -10.22
CA ASP A 162 8.41 -1.01 -11.24
C ASP A 162 7.52 0.11 -10.66
N THR A 163 6.89 0.90 -11.54
CA THR A 163 6.04 2.03 -11.15
C THR A 163 4.57 1.67 -10.91
N GLN A 164 4.24 0.38 -10.94
CA GLN A 164 2.89 -0.15 -10.86
C GLN A 164 2.68 -1.02 -9.61
N TYR A 165 3.55 -1.97 -9.37
CA TYR A 165 3.58 -2.89 -8.24
C TYR A 165 4.66 -2.58 -7.21
N GLY A 166 5.63 -1.72 -7.56
CA GLY A 166 6.78 -1.47 -6.70
C GLY A 166 7.68 -2.69 -6.67
N ALA A 167 8.12 -3.11 -5.48
CA ALA A 167 8.84 -4.36 -5.29
C ALA A 167 7.96 -5.62 -5.38
N GLY A 168 6.63 -5.46 -5.46
CA GLY A 168 5.68 -6.58 -5.60
C GLY A 168 4.72 -6.71 -4.42
N LEU A 169 4.05 -7.87 -4.35
CA LEU A 169 3.08 -8.18 -3.32
C LEU A 169 3.77 -8.51 -1.99
N LEU A 170 3.35 -7.84 -0.91
CA LEU A 170 3.84 -8.12 0.44
C LEU A 170 3.73 -9.61 0.82
N ASP A 171 4.81 -10.16 1.36
CA ASP A 171 4.85 -11.49 1.98
C ASP A 171 5.13 -11.35 3.48
N ALA A 172 4.06 -11.43 4.28
CA ALA A 172 4.17 -11.27 5.72
C ALA A 172 5.00 -12.39 6.39
N LEU A 173 4.92 -13.61 5.85
CA LEU A 173 5.64 -14.75 6.42
C LEU A 173 7.14 -14.61 6.17
N ALA A 174 7.52 -14.25 4.95
CA ALA A 174 8.93 -14.02 4.60
C ALA A 174 9.51 -12.84 5.41
N ALA A 175 8.80 -11.71 5.47
CA ALA A 175 9.22 -10.54 6.24
C ALA A 175 9.42 -10.87 7.74
N VAL A 176 8.46 -11.54 8.38
CA VAL A 176 8.56 -11.89 9.81
C VAL A 176 9.67 -12.89 10.08
N ARG A 177 9.85 -13.89 9.21
CA ARG A 177 10.92 -14.89 9.35
C ARG A 177 12.31 -14.25 9.28
N GLU A 178 12.52 -13.33 8.34
CA GLU A 178 13.80 -12.65 8.17
C GLU A 178 14.05 -11.60 9.27
N ALA A 179 13.00 -10.95 9.78
CA ALA A 179 13.12 -10.00 10.89
C ALA A 179 13.50 -10.66 12.23
N LYS A 180 13.10 -11.92 12.44
CA LYS A 180 13.28 -12.62 13.70
C LYS A 180 14.76 -12.78 14.03
N LYS A 181 15.19 -12.19 15.15
CA LYS A 181 16.53 -12.41 15.71
C LYS A 181 16.68 -13.88 16.12
N ASN A 182 17.79 -14.50 15.75
CA ASN A 182 18.19 -15.83 16.24
C ASN A 182 18.53 -15.78 17.73
#